data_AF-A0A7X4AUT2-F1
#
_entry.id   AF-A0A7X4AUT2-F1
#
_cell.length_a   1.000
_cell.length_b   1.000
_cell.length_c   1.000
_cell.angle_alpha   90.00
_cell.angle_beta   90.00
_cell.angle_gamma   90.00
#
_symmetry.space_group_name_H-M   'P 1'
#
loop_
_entity.id
_entity.type
_entity.pdbx_description
1 polymer ?
#
loop_
_entity_poly.entity_id
_entity_poly.type
_entity_poly.pdbx_seq_one_letter_code
_entity_poly.pdbx_strand_id
1 'polypeptide(L)'
;MPQEFPPTFDGLLALCAHLRGPDGCPWDGEQSHESLKPMLLEEVYELLDAIDGGKSEEIAEELGDVLYHLVYQIQIADEAGQFDAEDVVGGVRDKLMRRHPHVFGDATVSDSGEVVARWDDIKRAEPSNKDKGTLDGIPRAMPSLAYAQALGNRASKVGFEWDDFGGVLDKVREELDELQHAETPQEREAEYGDVLFTLVNVARWLKLDAEDSLRMTGHKFRARFEHMEGLARERGQSVSDLSFDEKEALWVEAKRVVG
;
A
#
# COMPACT_ATOMS: atom_id res chain seq x y z
N MET A 1 5.71 0.66 -43.44
CA MET A 1 4.54 1.06 -42.63
C MET A 1 5.03 1.20 -41.21
N PRO A 2 4.58 2.19 -40.42
CA PRO A 2 4.92 2.21 -39.01
C PRO A 2 4.51 0.87 -38.40
N GLN A 3 5.36 0.34 -37.52
CA GLN A 3 5.06 -0.89 -36.80
C GLN A 3 3.81 -0.63 -35.95
N GLU A 4 2.76 -1.41 -36.18
CA GLU A 4 1.50 -1.29 -35.44
C GLU A 4 1.53 -2.26 -34.25
N PHE A 5 1.22 -1.75 -33.07
CA PHE A 5 1.05 -2.52 -31.85
C PHE A 5 -0.43 -2.47 -31.45
N PRO A 6 -1.16 -3.60 -31.43
CA PRO A 6 -2.58 -3.60 -31.11
C PRO A 6 -2.82 -3.22 -29.64
N PRO A 7 -3.98 -2.63 -29.28
CA PRO A 7 -4.34 -2.30 -27.89
C PRO A 7 -4.78 -3.56 -27.13
N THR A 8 -3.89 -4.54 -27.02
CA THR A 8 -4.05 -5.80 -26.30
C THR A 8 -2.85 -6.02 -25.39
N PHE A 9 -2.95 -6.94 -24.44
CA PHE A 9 -1.82 -7.29 -23.58
C PHE A 9 -0.59 -7.76 -24.39
N ASP A 10 -0.81 -8.63 -25.38
CA ASP A 10 0.26 -9.09 -26.29
C ASP A 10 0.84 -7.94 -27.12
N GLY A 11 0.01 -6.98 -27.53
CA GLY A 11 0.48 -5.79 -28.22
C GLY A 11 1.35 -4.88 -27.34
N LEU A 12 1.01 -4.77 -26.05
CA LEU A 12 1.81 -4.03 -25.07
C LEU A 12 3.14 -4.72 -24.77
N LEU A 13 3.16 -6.07 -24.68
CA LEU A 13 4.40 -6.85 -24.60
C LEU A 13 5.28 -6.62 -25.82
N ALA A 14 4.70 -6.71 -27.04
CA ALA A 14 5.43 -6.47 -28.27
C ALA A 14 5.98 -5.04 -28.37
N LEU A 15 5.22 -4.05 -27.88
CA LEU A 15 5.67 -2.66 -27.79
C LEU A 15 6.87 -2.53 -26.83
N CYS A 16 6.78 -3.10 -25.63
CA CYS A 16 7.86 -3.07 -24.65
C CYS A 16 9.14 -3.74 -25.18
N ALA A 17 9.01 -4.91 -25.82
CA ALA A 17 10.12 -5.60 -26.47
C ALA A 17 10.78 -4.74 -27.57
N HIS A 18 9.99 -3.98 -28.33
CA HIS A 18 10.52 -3.05 -29.33
C HIS A 18 11.23 -1.86 -28.68
N LEU A 19 10.65 -1.26 -27.64
CA LEU A 19 11.25 -0.13 -26.90
C LEU A 19 12.59 -0.50 -26.26
N ARG A 20 12.73 -1.72 -25.76
CA ARG A 20 13.98 -2.23 -25.16
C ARG A 20 14.96 -2.83 -26.17
N GLY A 21 14.53 -3.03 -27.41
CA GLY A 21 15.34 -3.64 -28.47
C GLY A 21 16.46 -2.72 -29.00
N PRO A 22 17.33 -3.23 -29.90
CA PRO A 22 18.47 -2.48 -30.44
C PRO A 22 18.11 -1.17 -31.17
N ASP A 23 16.93 -1.14 -31.80
CA ASP A 23 16.39 0.04 -32.50
C ASP A 23 15.44 0.88 -31.60
N GLY A 24 15.34 0.52 -30.32
CA GLY A 24 14.45 1.12 -29.34
C GLY A 24 15.03 2.34 -28.62
N CYS A 25 14.45 2.65 -27.46
CA CYS A 25 14.88 3.75 -26.61
C CYS A 25 16.04 3.30 -25.71
N PRO A 26 17.18 4.03 -25.69
CA PRO A 26 18.33 3.66 -24.85
C PRO A 26 18.01 3.63 -23.35
N TRP A 27 17.16 4.56 -22.88
CA TRP A 27 16.72 4.58 -21.50
C TRP A 27 15.89 3.34 -21.17
N ASP A 28 15.07 2.89 -22.11
CA ASP A 28 14.27 1.69 -21.89
C ASP A 28 15.14 0.44 -21.83
N GLY A 29 16.08 0.31 -22.78
CA GLY A 29 16.98 -0.84 -22.86
C GLY A 29 17.91 -1.01 -21.64
N GLU A 30 18.26 0.07 -20.94
CA GLU A 30 19.16 0.02 -19.77
C GLU A 30 18.47 -0.33 -18.44
N GLN A 31 17.13 -0.36 -18.38
CA GLN A 31 16.42 -0.64 -17.12
C GLN A 31 16.56 -2.10 -16.67
N SER A 32 16.58 -2.29 -15.35
CA SER A 32 16.58 -3.58 -14.65
C SER A 32 15.43 -3.66 -13.64
N HIS A 33 15.19 -4.84 -13.06
CA HIS A 33 14.20 -5.00 -11.98
C HIS A 33 14.45 -4.01 -10.83
N GLU A 34 15.71 -3.78 -10.48
CA GLU A 34 16.11 -2.90 -9.38
C GLU A 34 15.91 -1.42 -9.70
N SER A 35 16.22 -0.98 -10.92
CA SER A 35 16.09 0.44 -11.30
C SER A 35 14.62 0.86 -11.42
N LEU A 36 13.73 -0.07 -11.76
CA LEU A 36 12.29 0.20 -11.90
C LEU A 36 11.52 0.26 -10.57
N LYS A 37 12.09 -0.22 -9.45
CA LYS A 37 11.35 -0.28 -8.16
C LYS A 37 10.77 1.07 -7.69
N PRO A 38 11.52 2.20 -7.74
CA PRO A 38 11.00 3.48 -7.28
C PRO A 38 9.81 3.93 -8.14
N MET A 39 9.92 3.82 -9.47
CA MET A 39 8.86 4.21 -10.40
C MET A 39 7.62 3.33 -10.24
N LEU A 40 7.77 2.01 -10.12
CA LEU A 40 6.62 1.13 -9.84
C LEU A 40 5.88 1.53 -8.55
N LEU A 41 6.62 1.96 -7.51
CA LEU A 41 6.00 2.40 -6.27
C LEU A 41 5.28 3.75 -6.44
N GLU A 42 5.83 4.65 -7.25
CA GLU A 42 5.22 5.93 -7.62
C GLU A 42 3.88 5.70 -8.34
N GLU A 43 3.86 4.92 -9.42
CA GLU A 43 2.63 4.60 -10.17
C GLU A 43 1.56 3.92 -9.29
N VAL A 44 1.98 3.09 -8.33
CA VAL A 44 1.05 2.49 -7.36
C VAL A 44 0.44 3.55 -6.44
N TYR A 45 1.20 4.57 -6.04
CA TYR A 45 0.66 5.67 -5.24
C TYR A 45 -0.22 6.62 -6.07
N GLU A 46 0.11 6.87 -7.33
CA GLU A 46 -0.73 7.65 -8.24
C GLU A 46 -2.06 6.94 -8.49
N LEU A 47 -2.05 5.62 -8.70
CA LEU A 47 -3.26 4.80 -8.74
C LEU A 47 -4.09 4.89 -7.45
N LEU A 48 -3.45 4.89 -6.28
CA LEU A 48 -4.16 5.07 -5.00
C LEU A 48 -4.81 6.46 -4.90
N ASP A 49 -4.10 7.53 -5.29
CA ASP A 49 -4.64 8.89 -5.30
C ASP A 49 -5.81 9.03 -6.28
N ALA A 50 -5.71 8.43 -7.47
CA ALA A 50 -6.80 8.39 -8.46
C ALA A 50 -8.04 7.64 -7.94
N ILE A 51 -7.84 6.52 -7.23
CA ILE A 51 -8.93 5.78 -6.58
C ILE A 51 -9.61 6.64 -5.50
N ASP A 52 -8.83 7.31 -4.65
CA ASP A 52 -9.33 8.18 -3.59
C ASP A 52 -10.07 9.41 -4.17
N GLY A 53 -9.62 9.91 -5.32
CA GLY A 53 -10.26 10.99 -6.08
C GLY A 53 -11.56 10.56 -6.80
N GLY A 54 -11.76 9.27 -7.03
CA GLY A 54 -13.00 8.69 -7.56
C GLY A 54 -13.30 8.99 -9.04
N LYS A 55 -12.33 9.49 -9.81
CA LYS A 55 -12.50 9.80 -11.24
C LYS A 55 -12.07 8.62 -12.09
N SER A 56 -13.02 8.05 -12.82
CA SER A 56 -12.80 6.82 -13.59
C SER A 56 -11.76 6.95 -14.71
N GLU A 57 -11.60 8.14 -15.29
CA GLU A 57 -10.59 8.39 -16.34
C GLU A 57 -9.17 8.33 -15.78
N GLU A 58 -8.91 9.04 -14.67
CA GLU A 58 -7.62 9.00 -13.96
C GLU A 58 -7.32 7.57 -13.49
N ILE A 59 -8.29 6.87 -12.88
CA ILE A 59 -8.09 5.46 -12.46
C ILE A 59 -7.69 4.56 -13.65
N ALA A 60 -8.27 4.77 -14.84
CA ALA A 60 -7.96 3.96 -16.01
C ALA A 60 -6.57 4.25 -16.58
N GLU A 61 -6.11 5.51 -16.50
CA GLU A 61 -4.77 5.95 -16.87
C GLU A 61 -3.73 5.27 -15.96
N GLU A 62 -3.85 5.45 -14.65
CA GLU A 62 -2.92 4.90 -13.66
C GLU A 62 -2.90 3.36 -13.64
N LEU A 63 -4.04 2.71 -13.89
CA LEU A 63 -4.07 1.25 -14.10
C LEU A 63 -3.24 0.83 -15.31
N GLY A 64 -3.20 1.66 -16.35
CA GLY A 64 -2.36 1.47 -17.54
C GLY A 64 -0.88 1.56 -17.22
N ASP A 65 -0.47 2.53 -16.40
CA ASP A 65 0.94 2.75 -16.05
C ASP A 65 1.46 1.65 -15.12
N VAL A 66 0.67 1.24 -14.11
CA VAL A 66 0.99 0.05 -13.30
C VAL A 66 1.06 -1.21 -14.18
N LEU A 67 0.12 -1.38 -15.12
CA LEU A 67 0.14 -2.51 -16.05
C LEU A 67 1.39 -2.51 -16.94
N TYR A 68 1.80 -1.35 -17.45
CA TYR A 68 3.01 -1.22 -18.26
C TYR A 68 4.24 -1.57 -17.44
N HIS A 69 4.34 -1.12 -16.19
CA HIS A 69 5.42 -1.55 -15.29
C HIS A 69 5.46 -3.07 -15.09
N LEU A 70 4.32 -3.75 -14.97
CA LEU A 70 4.30 -5.22 -14.89
C LEU A 70 4.80 -5.87 -16.19
N VAL A 71 4.36 -5.36 -17.35
CA VAL A 71 4.86 -5.80 -18.67
C VAL A 71 6.36 -5.60 -18.79
N TYR A 72 6.87 -4.47 -18.31
CA TYR A 72 8.29 -4.14 -18.30
C TYR A 72 9.13 -5.19 -17.53
N GLN A 73 8.66 -5.55 -16.33
CA GLN A 73 9.32 -6.55 -15.50
C GLN A 73 9.28 -7.93 -16.16
N ILE A 74 8.18 -8.30 -16.82
CA ILE A 74 8.08 -9.55 -17.60
C ILE A 74 9.09 -9.54 -18.75
N GLN A 75 9.19 -8.45 -19.49
CA GLN A 75 10.09 -8.31 -20.63
C GLN A 75 11.56 -8.42 -20.23
N ILE A 76 11.97 -7.82 -19.09
CA ILE A 76 13.33 -7.97 -18.54
C ILE A 76 13.65 -9.43 -18.23
N ALA A 77 12.70 -10.17 -17.66
CA ALA A 77 12.91 -11.58 -17.31
C ALA A 77 12.94 -12.51 -18.53
N ASP A 78 12.13 -12.21 -19.55
CA ASP A 78 12.09 -12.94 -20.82
C ASP A 78 13.42 -12.79 -21.57
N GLU A 79 13.95 -11.57 -21.65
CA GLU A 79 15.28 -11.28 -22.23
C GLU A 79 16.41 -12.03 -21.51
N ALA A 80 16.27 -12.25 -20.20
CA ALA A 80 17.21 -13.01 -19.39
C ALA A 80 16.98 -14.53 -19.44
N GLY A 81 15.95 -15.01 -20.14
CA GLY A 81 15.57 -16.42 -20.22
C GLY A 81 15.14 -17.02 -18.89
N GLN A 82 14.56 -16.23 -17.99
CA GLN A 82 14.19 -16.63 -16.63
C GLN A 82 12.74 -17.09 -16.52
N PHE A 83 11.81 -16.27 -17.00
CA PHE A 83 10.38 -16.55 -17.11
C PHE A 83 9.75 -15.57 -18.10
N ASP A 84 8.59 -15.94 -18.64
CA ASP A 84 7.86 -15.12 -19.62
C ASP A 84 6.45 -14.72 -19.14
N ALA A 85 5.67 -14.13 -20.05
CA ALA A 85 4.29 -13.74 -19.77
C ALA A 85 3.37 -14.95 -19.49
N GLU A 86 3.58 -16.09 -20.15
CA GLU A 86 2.79 -17.31 -19.94
C GLU A 86 3.04 -17.90 -18.55
N ASP A 87 4.30 -17.88 -18.09
CA ASP A 87 4.67 -18.29 -16.74
C ASP A 87 3.97 -17.43 -15.67
N VAL A 88 3.99 -16.10 -15.83
CA VAL A 88 3.38 -15.16 -14.87
C VAL A 88 1.86 -15.30 -14.84
N VAL A 89 1.21 -15.26 -16.02
CA VAL A 89 -0.25 -15.37 -16.15
C VAL A 89 -0.73 -16.76 -15.73
N GLY A 90 -0.05 -17.82 -16.17
CA GLY A 90 -0.33 -19.20 -15.78
C GLY A 90 -0.20 -19.41 -14.26
N GLY A 91 0.87 -18.88 -13.67
CA GLY A 91 1.12 -18.96 -12.24
C GLY A 91 0.02 -18.30 -11.39
N VAL A 92 -0.42 -17.09 -11.76
CA VAL A 92 -1.52 -16.43 -11.04
C VAL A 92 -2.86 -17.14 -11.28
N ARG A 93 -3.16 -17.55 -12.52
CA ARG A 93 -4.39 -18.29 -12.87
C ARG A 93 -4.51 -19.56 -12.05
N ASP A 94 -3.50 -20.43 -12.07
CA ASP A 94 -3.54 -21.74 -11.40
C ASP A 94 -3.64 -21.57 -9.88
N LYS A 95 -2.95 -20.58 -9.32
CA LYS A 95 -3.05 -20.22 -7.90
C LYS A 95 -4.47 -19.78 -7.53
N LEU A 96 -5.08 -18.89 -8.32
CA LEU A 96 -6.44 -18.39 -8.05
C LEU A 96 -7.48 -19.50 -8.18
N MET A 97 -7.39 -20.35 -9.20
CA MET A 97 -8.30 -21.49 -9.35
C MET A 97 -8.20 -22.46 -8.17
N ARG A 98 -6.97 -22.83 -7.77
CA ARG A 98 -6.72 -23.73 -6.64
C ARG A 98 -7.26 -23.17 -5.31
N ARG A 99 -7.17 -21.86 -5.10
CA ARG A 99 -7.62 -21.20 -3.86
C ARG A 99 -9.11 -20.84 -3.84
N HIS A 100 -9.83 -21.05 -4.94
CA HIS A 100 -11.30 -20.92 -5.01
C HIS A 100 -11.97 -22.26 -5.36
N PRO A 101 -11.80 -23.32 -4.54
CA PRO A 101 -12.45 -24.61 -4.80
C PRO A 101 -13.97 -24.54 -4.71
N HIS A 102 -14.53 -23.46 -4.16
CA HIS A 102 -15.96 -23.21 -4.11
C HIS A 102 -16.53 -22.58 -5.39
N VAL A 103 -15.66 -22.07 -6.27
CA VAL A 103 -16.04 -21.57 -7.60
C VAL A 103 -15.70 -22.61 -8.67
N PHE A 104 -14.55 -23.26 -8.55
CA PHE A 104 -13.99 -24.14 -9.60
C PHE A 104 -13.97 -25.63 -9.23
N GLY A 105 -14.54 -26.01 -8.08
CA GLY A 105 -14.62 -27.40 -7.61
C GLY A 105 -15.92 -27.65 -6.84
N ASP A 106 -15.89 -28.62 -5.94
CA ASP A 106 -17.09 -29.11 -5.23
C ASP A 106 -17.28 -28.51 -3.83
N ALA A 107 -16.40 -27.58 -3.40
CA ALA A 107 -16.52 -27.00 -2.07
C ALA A 107 -17.73 -26.06 -1.99
N THR A 108 -18.38 -26.01 -0.84
CA THR A 108 -19.44 -25.03 -0.55
C THR A 108 -19.00 -24.13 0.58
N VAL A 109 -19.43 -22.87 0.51
CA VAL A 109 -19.17 -21.82 1.51
C VAL A 109 -20.48 -21.07 1.79
N SER A 110 -20.71 -20.68 3.04
CA SER A 110 -21.92 -19.97 3.48
C SER A 110 -21.82 -18.46 3.32
N ASP A 111 -20.62 -17.90 3.47
CA ASP A 111 -20.37 -16.46 3.49
C ASP A 111 -18.90 -16.10 3.18
N SER A 112 -18.63 -14.80 3.09
CA SER A 112 -17.30 -14.27 2.83
C SER A 112 -16.29 -14.55 3.93
N GLY A 113 -16.72 -14.68 5.19
CA GLY A 113 -15.85 -15.05 6.31
C GLY A 113 -15.30 -16.47 6.14
N GLU A 114 -16.17 -17.40 5.74
CA GLU A 114 -15.76 -18.78 5.44
C GLU A 114 -14.81 -18.86 4.23
N VAL A 115 -15.04 -18.02 3.20
CA VAL A 115 -14.13 -17.91 2.04
C VAL A 115 -12.74 -17.50 2.49
N VAL A 116 -12.62 -16.46 3.33
CA VAL A 116 -11.33 -15.96 3.82
C VAL A 116 -10.62 -17.00 4.69
N ALA A 117 -11.33 -17.68 5.59
CA ALA A 117 -10.76 -18.72 6.43
C ALA A 117 -10.18 -19.87 5.59
N ARG A 118 -10.94 -20.36 4.60
CA ARG A 118 -10.50 -21.42 3.69
C ARG A 118 -9.33 -20.99 2.81
N TRP A 119 -9.33 -19.75 2.32
CA TRP A 119 -8.20 -19.20 1.57
C TRP A 119 -6.90 -19.30 2.36
N ASP A 120 -6.96 -18.93 3.65
CA ASP A 120 -5.83 -19.02 4.56
C ASP A 120 -5.40 -20.47 4.84
N ASP A 121 -6.34 -21.41 4.99
CA ASP A 121 -6.05 -22.84 5.13
C ASP A 121 -5.32 -23.41 3.91
N ILE A 122 -5.84 -23.13 2.71
CA ILE A 122 -5.23 -23.58 1.45
C ILE A 122 -3.82 -23.00 1.33
N LYS A 123 -3.65 -21.70 1.61
CA LYS A 123 -2.35 -21.03 1.59
C LYS A 123 -1.36 -21.68 2.58
N ARG A 124 -1.79 -22.05 3.78
CA ARG A 124 -0.93 -22.73 4.77
C ARG A 124 -0.50 -24.13 4.33
N ALA A 125 -1.37 -24.87 3.64
CA ALA A 125 -1.09 -26.24 3.21
C ALA A 125 -0.13 -26.32 2.00
N GLU A 126 0.12 -25.21 1.29
CA GLU A 126 1.00 -25.18 0.13
C GLU A 126 2.46 -25.55 0.50
N PRO A 127 3.15 -26.40 -0.30
CA PRO A 127 4.52 -26.86 0.00
C PRO A 127 5.52 -25.73 0.26
N SER A 128 5.37 -24.61 -0.43
CA SER A 128 6.21 -23.41 -0.27
C SER A 128 6.06 -22.70 1.08
N ASN A 129 5.09 -23.11 1.91
CA ASN A 129 4.81 -22.52 3.22
C ASN A 129 4.97 -23.50 4.39
N LYS A 130 5.38 -24.76 4.16
CA LYS A 130 5.48 -25.79 5.21
C LYS A 130 6.53 -25.50 6.30
N ASP A 131 7.64 -24.85 5.94
CA ASP A 131 8.76 -24.57 6.85
C ASP A 131 8.85 -23.08 7.25
N LYS A 132 7.83 -22.30 6.92
CA LYS A 132 7.80 -20.85 7.19
C LYS A 132 7.29 -20.56 8.60
N GLY A 133 8.03 -19.74 9.34
CA GLY A 133 7.59 -19.18 10.62
C GLY A 133 6.33 -18.32 10.46
N THR A 134 5.65 -18.04 11.56
CA THR A 134 4.38 -17.29 11.56
C THR A 134 4.49 -15.99 10.77
N LEU A 135 5.55 -15.22 10.99
CA LEU A 135 5.76 -13.89 10.38
C LEU A 135 6.41 -13.96 8.98
N ASP A 136 6.79 -15.15 8.51
CA ASP A 136 7.44 -15.29 7.21
C ASP A 136 6.49 -14.94 6.06
N GLY A 137 7.09 -14.31 5.04
CA GLY A 137 6.38 -13.85 3.84
C GLY A 137 5.76 -12.46 3.96
N ILE A 138 5.93 -11.75 5.08
CA ILE A 138 5.61 -10.32 5.17
C ILE A 138 6.74 -9.53 4.50
N PRO A 139 6.47 -8.77 3.41
CA PRO A 139 7.51 -8.01 2.73
C PRO A 139 8.07 -6.92 3.64
N ARG A 140 9.40 -6.90 3.81
CA ARG A 140 10.08 -5.92 4.67
C ARG A 140 10.12 -4.51 4.06
N ALA A 141 9.84 -4.38 2.76
CA ALA A 141 9.82 -3.12 2.04
C ALA A 141 8.47 -2.39 2.14
N MET A 142 7.48 -2.94 2.85
CA MET A 142 6.20 -2.26 3.07
C MET A 142 6.41 -0.97 3.87
N PRO A 143 5.53 0.03 3.69
CA PRO A 143 5.42 1.15 4.62
C PRO A 143 5.25 0.67 6.07
N SER A 144 5.81 1.42 7.02
CA SER A 144 5.97 0.95 8.39
C SER A 144 4.65 0.62 9.10
N LEU A 145 3.56 1.38 8.86
CA LEU A 145 2.28 1.10 9.51
C LEU A 145 1.64 -0.14 8.89
N ALA A 146 1.66 -0.27 7.56
CA ALA A 146 1.20 -1.47 6.87
C ALA A 146 2.00 -2.73 7.29
N TYR A 147 3.32 -2.60 7.45
CA TYR A 147 4.19 -3.67 7.95
C TYR A 147 3.82 -4.08 9.39
N ALA A 148 3.71 -3.11 10.31
CA ALA A 148 3.29 -3.35 11.68
C ALA A 148 1.90 -4.00 11.76
N GLN A 149 0.97 -3.55 10.92
CA GLN A 149 -0.38 -4.10 10.87
C GLN A 149 -0.39 -5.54 10.35
N ALA A 150 0.42 -5.84 9.32
CA ALA A 150 0.62 -7.19 8.80
C ALA A 150 1.21 -8.13 9.87
N LEU A 151 2.18 -7.65 10.67
CA LEU A 151 2.73 -8.40 11.79
C LEU A 151 1.65 -8.74 12.83
N GLY A 152 0.87 -7.75 13.27
CA GLY A 152 -0.23 -7.95 14.24
C GLY A 152 -1.34 -8.88 13.72
N ASN A 153 -1.72 -8.73 12.44
CA ASN A 153 -2.66 -9.63 11.77
C ASN A 153 -2.17 -11.08 11.70
N ARG A 154 -0.85 -11.28 11.68
CA ARG A 154 -0.25 -12.61 11.59
C ARG A 154 -0.07 -13.25 12.96
N ALA A 155 0.32 -12.45 13.96
CA ALA A 155 0.47 -12.89 15.34
C ALA A 155 -0.88 -13.28 15.96
N SER A 156 -1.95 -12.52 15.70
CA SER A 156 -3.30 -12.84 16.18
C SER A 156 -3.84 -14.18 15.68
N LYS A 157 -3.46 -14.59 14.45
CA LYS A 157 -3.86 -15.91 13.89
C LYS A 157 -3.31 -17.11 14.65
N VAL A 158 -2.27 -16.92 15.47
CA VAL A 158 -1.73 -17.96 16.35
C VAL A 158 -2.11 -17.76 17.82
N GLY A 159 -3.07 -16.87 18.10
CA GLY A 159 -3.59 -16.61 19.44
C GLY A 159 -2.77 -15.59 20.24
N PHE A 160 -1.80 -14.90 19.63
CA PHE A 160 -1.13 -13.78 20.27
C PHE A 160 -1.96 -12.51 20.08
N GLU A 161 -2.91 -12.29 20.97
CA GLU A 161 -3.96 -11.28 20.87
C GLU A 161 -4.44 -10.82 22.25
N TRP A 162 -4.99 -9.61 22.34
CA TRP A 162 -5.66 -9.10 23.56
C TRP A 162 -7.04 -9.74 23.74
N ASP A 163 -7.53 -9.84 24.99
CA ASP A 163 -8.85 -10.43 25.27
C ASP A 163 -10.00 -9.59 24.71
N ASP A 164 -9.86 -8.27 24.74
CA ASP A 164 -10.83 -7.32 24.20
C ASP A 164 -10.16 -6.00 23.76
N PHE A 165 -10.99 -5.10 23.21
CA PHE A 165 -10.54 -3.78 22.76
C PHE A 165 -10.02 -2.91 23.92
N GLY A 166 -10.51 -3.12 25.14
CA GLY A 166 -10.04 -2.42 26.33
C GLY A 166 -8.57 -2.72 26.62
N GLY A 167 -8.18 -4.00 26.52
CA GLY A 167 -6.79 -4.42 26.70
C GLY A 167 -5.79 -3.72 25.75
N VAL A 168 -6.19 -3.45 24.50
CA VAL A 168 -5.36 -2.71 23.54
C VAL A 168 -5.22 -1.25 23.96
N LEU A 169 -6.31 -0.62 24.41
CA LEU A 169 -6.29 0.77 24.87
C LEU A 169 -5.49 0.93 26.16
N ASP A 170 -5.53 -0.06 27.05
CA ASP A 170 -4.71 -0.09 28.25
C ASP A 170 -3.22 -0.14 27.88
N LYS A 171 -2.84 -0.96 26.90
CA LYS A 171 -1.46 -1.00 26.40
C LYS A 171 -1.04 0.32 25.76
N VAL A 172 -1.91 0.99 24.99
CA VAL A 172 -1.59 2.35 24.48
C VAL A 172 -1.29 3.34 25.61
N ARG A 173 -2.01 3.27 26.74
CA ARG A 173 -1.74 4.15 27.89
C ARG A 173 -0.42 3.80 28.57
N GLU A 174 -0.08 2.52 28.64
CA GLU A 174 1.20 2.03 29.16
C GLU A 174 2.36 2.56 28.32
N GLU A 175 2.34 2.39 26.99
CA GLU A 175 3.42 2.88 26.10
C GLU A 175 3.58 4.41 26.16
N LEU A 176 2.46 5.15 26.30
CA LEU A 176 2.52 6.60 26.48
C LEU A 176 3.17 7.00 27.81
N ASP A 177 2.96 6.22 28.87
CA ASP A 177 3.60 6.43 30.17
C ASP A 177 5.10 6.09 30.09
N GLU A 178 5.47 5.00 29.43
CA GLU A 178 6.87 4.61 29.18
C GLU A 178 7.61 5.69 28.38
N LEU A 179 7.00 6.19 27.29
CA LEU A 179 7.55 7.30 26.50
C LEU A 179 7.73 8.58 27.34
N GLN A 180 6.81 8.89 28.25
CA GLN A 180 6.91 10.07 29.11
C GLN A 180 8.08 9.96 30.10
N HIS A 181 8.38 8.74 30.56
CA HIS A 181 9.44 8.47 31.53
C HIS A 181 10.81 8.15 30.88
N ALA A 182 10.87 8.02 29.55
CA ALA A 182 12.11 7.77 28.81
C ALA A 182 13.15 8.90 28.99
N GLU A 183 14.31 8.56 29.54
CA GLU A 183 15.35 9.54 29.93
C GLU A 183 16.33 9.82 28.79
N THR A 184 16.66 8.80 27.99
CA THR A 184 17.63 8.90 26.90
C THR A 184 16.98 9.08 25.53
N PRO A 185 17.69 9.66 24.54
CA PRO A 185 17.19 9.72 23.16
C PRO A 185 16.85 8.35 22.56
N GLN A 186 17.63 7.33 22.87
CA GLN A 186 17.44 5.97 22.38
C GLN A 186 16.19 5.32 22.96
N GLU A 187 15.96 5.49 24.27
CA GLU A 187 14.71 5.04 24.91
C GLU A 187 13.53 5.76 24.29
N ARG A 188 13.58 7.09 24.15
CA ARG A 188 12.48 7.86 23.53
C ARG A 188 12.14 7.40 22.11
N GLU A 189 13.13 7.05 21.31
CA GLU A 189 12.92 6.53 19.96
C GLU A 189 12.24 5.14 19.99
N ALA A 190 12.68 4.26 20.90
CA ALA A 190 12.08 2.95 21.09
C ALA A 190 10.62 3.06 21.56
N GLU A 191 10.38 3.77 22.66
CA GLU A 191 9.03 3.93 23.23
C GLU A 191 8.07 4.64 22.27
N TYR A 192 8.57 5.61 21.49
CA TYR A 192 7.75 6.25 20.44
C TYR A 192 7.36 5.25 19.35
N GLY A 193 8.28 4.35 18.98
CA GLY A 193 7.99 3.23 18.09
C GLY A 193 6.89 2.31 18.64
N ASP A 194 6.93 2.00 19.93
CA ASP A 194 5.95 1.13 20.59
C ASP A 194 4.57 1.80 20.73
N VAL A 195 4.52 3.11 20.97
CA VAL A 195 3.28 3.92 20.86
C VAL A 195 2.70 3.82 19.44
N LEU A 196 3.50 3.99 18.39
CA LEU A 196 3.01 3.85 17.02
C LEU A 196 2.51 2.43 16.74
N PHE A 197 3.25 1.40 17.18
CA PHE A 197 2.88 0.00 16.98
C PHE A 197 1.57 -0.37 17.69
N THR A 198 1.35 0.13 18.91
CA THR A 198 0.11 -0.09 19.64
C THR A 198 -1.08 0.65 19.03
N LEU A 199 -0.89 1.86 18.50
CA LEU A 199 -1.91 2.57 17.72
C LEU A 199 -2.29 1.83 16.42
N VAL A 200 -1.33 1.20 15.75
CA VAL A 200 -1.61 0.31 14.60
C VAL A 200 -2.50 -0.88 15.03
N ASN A 201 -2.27 -1.43 16.23
CA ASN A 201 -3.13 -2.49 16.77
C ASN A 201 -4.54 -1.98 17.14
N VAL A 202 -4.68 -0.74 17.61
CA VAL A 202 -6.01 -0.11 17.75
C VAL A 202 -6.73 -0.07 16.41
N ALA A 203 -6.06 0.36 15.34
CA ALA A 203 -6.64 0.37 13.99
C ALA A 203 -7.09 -1.03 13.56
N ARG A 204 -6.27 -2.05 13.82
CA ARG A 204 -6.56 -3.47 13.53
C ARG A 204 -7.83 -3.96 14.24
N TRP A 205 -7.99 -3.66 15.53
CA TRP A 205 -9.19 -4.01 16.30
C TRP A 205 -10.44 -3.28 15.82
N LEU A 206 -10.28 -2.04 15.37
CA LEU A 206 -11.36 -1.26 14.74
C LEU A 206 -11.62 -1.65 13.29
N LYS A 207 -10.86 -2.60 12.73
CA LYS A 207 -10.93 -3.05 11.32
C LYS A 207 -10.68 -1.91 10.33
N LEU A 208 -9.79 -0.99 10.70
CA LEU A 208 -9.31 0.11 9.87
C LEU A 208 -7.96 -0.27 9.24
N ASP A 209 -7.65 0.30 8.08
CA ASP A 209 -6.29 0.27 7.53
C ASP A 209 -5.47 1.42 8.14
N ALA A 210 -4.38 1.10 8.82
CA ALA A 210 -3.61 2.09 9.57
C ALA A 210 -2.86 3.07 8.65
N GLU A 211 -2.30 2.55 7.55
CA GLU A 211 -1.53 3.33 6.58
C GLU A 211 -2.46 4.31 5.85
N ASP A 212 -3.59 3.79 5.35
CA ASP A 212 -4.61 4.58 4.66
C ASP A 212 -5.23 5.65 5.56
N SER A 213 -5.56 5.29 6.81
CA SER A 213 -6.11 6.24 7.78
C SER A 213 -5.19 7.44 8.02
N LEU A 214 -3.88 7.21 8.09
CA LEU A 214 -2.89 8.29 8.24
C LEU A 214 -2.76 9.09 6.93
N ARG A 215 -2.68 8.41 5.78
CA ARG A 215 -2.63 9.06 4.46
C ARG A 215 -3.81 10.01 4.26
N MET A 216 -5.03 9.55 4.49
CA MET A 216 -6.26 10.37 4.40
C MET A 216 -6.27 11.55 5.37
N THR A 217 -5.72 11.37 6.57
CA THR A 217 -5.53 12.48 7.51
C THR A 217 -4.53 13.52 6.99
N GLY A 218 -3.46 13.07 6.32
CA GLY A 218 -2.49 13.92 5.62
C GLY A 218 -3.11 14.72 4.49
N HIS A 219 -3.90 14.09 3.61
CA HIS A 219 -4.62 14.80 2.52
C HIS A 219 -5.52 15.91 3.07
N LYS A 220 -6.27 15.60 4.14
CA LYS A 220 -7.13 16.58 4.82
C LYS A 220 -6.34 17.72 5.46
N PHE A 221 -5.19 17.43 6.07
CA PHE A 221 -4.30 18.46 6.61
C PHE A 221 -3.80 19.38 5.50
N ARG A 222 -3.31 18.80 4.39
CA ARG A 222 -2.84 19.54 3.21
C ARG A 222 -3.92 20.47 2.66
N ALA A 223 -5.11 19.93 2.38
CA ALA A 223 -6.22 20.71 1.82
C ALA A 223 -6.63 21.88 2.74
N ARG A 224 -6.69 21.65 4.06
CA ARG A 224 -6.97 22.71 5.04
C ARG A 224 -5.86 23.75 5.08
N PHE A 225 -4.60 23.34 4.99
CA PHE A 225 -3.46 24.26 5.02
C PHE A 225 -3.41 25.12 3.75
N GLU A 226 -3.59 24.53 2.56
CA GLU A 226 -3.67 25.26 1.29
C GLU A 226 -4.83 26.26 1.28
N HIS A 227 -6.00 25.89 1.85
CA HIS A 227 -7.12 26.82 2.00
C HIS A 227 -6.80 27.96 2.98
N MET A 228 -6.15 27.65 4.10
CA MET A 228 -5.68 28.65 5.07
C MET A 228 -4.72 29.66 4.41
N GLU A 229 -3.80 29.20 3.57
CA GLU A 229 -2.90 30.06 2.78
C GLU A 229 -3.66 30.91 1.75
N GLY A 230 -4.69 30.34 1.12
CA GLY A 230 -5.61 31.07 0.25
C GLY A 230 -6.29 32.23 0.96
N LEU A 231 -6.89 31.96 2.13
CA LEU A 231 -7.55 32.98 2.95
C LEU A 231 -6.60 34.10 3.40
N ALA A 232 -5.38 33.75 3.81
CA ALA A 232 -4.37 34.74 4.18
C ALA A 232 -4.03 35.65 2.99
N ARG A 233 -3.83 35.06 1.81
CA ARG A 233 -3.51 35.80 0.57
C ARG A 233 -4.64 36.72 0.15
N GLU A 234 -5.89 36.28 0.23
CA GLU A 234 -7.08 37.10 -0.04
C GLU A 234 -7.17 38.31 0.91
N ARG A 235 -6.67 38.16 2.14
CA ARG A 235 -6.59 39.23 3.14
C ARG A 235 -5.35 40.11 3.00
N GLY A 236 -4.52 39.86 1.98
CA GLY A 236 -3.26 40.59 1.78
C GLY A 236 -2.21 40.29 2.86
N GLN A 237 -2.31 39.14 3.53
CA GLN A 237 -1.41 38.69 4.59
C GLN A 237 -0.55 37.51 4.10
N SER A 238 0.65 37.39 4.65
CA SER A 238 1.46 36.17 4.53
C SER A 238 1.29 35.32 5.78
N VAL A 239 1.04 34.02 5.63
CA VAL A 239 0.94 33.09 6.76
C VAL A 239 2.22 33.11 7.61
N SER A 240 3.41 33.29 7.01
CA SER A 240 4.67 33.37 7.76
C SER A 240 4.67 34.46 8.83
N ASP A 241 4.00 35.58 8.54
CA ASP A 241 4.08 36.82 9.32
C ASP A 241 3.00 36.89 10.41
N LEU A 242 2.06 35.94 10.40
CA LEU A 242 0.99 35.83 11.38
C LEU A 242 1.49 35.21 12.68
N SER A 243 0.93 35.70 13.79
CA SER A 243 1.03 35.05 15.09
C SER A 243 0.37 33.66 15.07
N PHE A 244 0.67 32.84 16.08
CA PHE A 244 0.05 31.51 16.21
C PHE A 244 -1.48 31.61 16.32
N ASP A 245 -2.00 32.57 17.10
CA ASP A 245 -3.44 32.75 17.29
C ASP A 245 -4.14 33.15 15.98
N GLU A 246 -3.49 33.98 15.16
CA GLU A 246 -4.00 34.34 13.83
C GLU A 246 -3.99 33.15 12.86
N LYS A 247 -2.93 32.34 12.89
CA LYS A 247 -2.84 31.08 12.13
C LYS A 247 -3.93 30.10 12.55
N GLU A 248 -4.15 29.93 13.85
CA GLU A 248 -5.19 29.04 14.38
C GLU A 248 -6.59 29.56 14.00
N ALA A 249 -6.82 30.88 14.01
CA ALA A 249 -8.08 31.44 13.56
C ALA A 249 -8.37 31.13 12.07
N LEU A 250 -7.37 31.29 11.19
CA LEU A 250 -7.48 30.91 9.78
C LEU A 250 -7.65 29.40 9.61
N TRP A 251 -6.97 28.59 10.42
CA TRP A 251 -7.07 27.13 10.41
C TRP A 251 -8.48 26.65 10.80
N VAL A 252 -9.07 27.24 11.84
CA VAL A 252 -10.45 26.96 12.26
C VAL A 252 -11.44 27.34 11.16
N GLU A 253 -11.20 28.43 10.43
CA GLU A 253 -12.00 28.81 9.28
C GLU A 253 -11.86 27.81 8.14
N ALA A 254 -10.63 27.41 7.79
CA ALA A 254 -10.37 26.39 6.77
C ALA A 254 -11.02 25.04 7.10
N LYS A 255 -10.99 24.62 8.36
CA LYS A 255 -11.71 23.42 8.84
C LYS A 255 -13.22 23.48 8.57
N ARG A 256 -13.85 24.64 8.70
CA ARG A 256 -15.31 24.77 8.47
C ARG A 256 -15.68 24.61 7.00
N VAL A 257 -14.78 24.95 6.08
CA VAL A 257 -15.00 24.90 4.63
C VAL A 257 -14.62 23.54 4.06
N VAL A 258 -13.43 23.03 4.42
CA VAL A 258 -12.85 21.82 3.84
C VAL A 258 -13.30 20.54 4.58
N GLY A 259 -13.72 20.67 5.84
CA GLY A 259 -14.03 19.54 6.73
C GLY A 259 -12.85 19.17 7.60
#